data_AF-A0A939NFI1-F1
#
_entry.id   AF-A0A939NFI1-F1
#
_cell.length_a   1.000
_cell.length_b   1.000
_cell.length_c   1.000
_cell.angle_alpha   90.00
_cell.angle_beta   90.00
_cell.angle_gamma   90.00
#
_symmetry.space_group_name_H-M   'P 1'
#
loop_
_entity.id
_entity.type
_entity.pdbx_description
1 polymer ?
#
loop_
_entity_poly.entity_id
_entity_poly.type
_entity_poly.pdbx_seq_one_letter_code
_entity_poly.pdbx_strand_id
1 'polypeptide(L)'
;MVSTYVSHTRMPAKSSDGVIISSMTSLSMTMSGSVTATQHGISAHRLTYRDQSRLVVDVPNAQGVMIENGHATTNSRGLATISNVPTYYNMEYKVDVNNLPDTVNIDDNVLASTLTDGAIGYAKMDADIGKSLITRIKLANGQYPPLGSVVKNNVTGKVSGIIAESGIVYLTGLNMGDQLSVNWEMHKRVRS
;
A
#
# COMPACT_ATOMS: atom_id res chain seq x y z
N MET A 1 -17.59 36.95 26.52
CA MET A 1 -17.75 35.58 25.98
C MET A 1 -16.67 35.38 24.94
N VAL A 2 -15.83 34.36 25.09
CA VAL A 2 -14.77 34.02 24.12
C VAL A 2 -15.08 32.64 23.56
N SER A 3 -15.06 32.48 22.24
CA SER A 3 -15.27 31.20 21.57
C SER A 3 -14.13 30.95 20.60
N THR A 4 -13.56 29.75 20.60
CA THR A 4 -12.56 29.30 19.63
C THR A 4 -12.98 27.97 19.02
N TYR A 5 -12.70 27.79 17.74
CA TYR A 5 -13.05 26.60 16.97
C TYR A 5 -11.87 26.18 16.09
N VAL A 6 -11.56 24.89 16.08
CA VAL A 6 -10.52 24.29 15.25
C VAL A 6 -11.08 23.04 14.59
N SER A 7 -10.87 22.87 13.28
CA SER A 7 -11.29 21.68 12.54
C SER A 7 -10.10 20.96 11.89
N HIS A 8 -10.06 19.64 12.01
CA HIS A 8 -9.04 18.78 11.41
C HIS A 8 -9.69 17.73 10.51
N THR A 9 -9.08 17.46 9.35
CA THR A 9 -9.51 16.37 8.45
C THR A 9 -8.33 15.41 8.27
N ARG A 10 -8.42 14.18 8.81
CA ARG A 10 -7.41 13.13 8.65
C ARG A 10 -8.09 11.79 8.42
N MET A 11 -7.67 11.02 7.42
CA MET A 11 -8.18 9.66 7.21
C MET A 11 -8.17 8.83 8.52
N PRO A 12 -9.26 8.12 8.86
CA PRO A 12 -10.51 7.94 8.12
C PRO A 12 -11.64 8.93 8.50
N ALA A 13 -11.40 9.93 9.35
CA ALA A 13 -12.46 10.74 9.98
C ALA A 13 -12.22 12.26 9.88
N LYS A 14 -13.31 13.04 9.94
CA LYS A 14 -13.22 14.50 10.15
C LYS A 14 -13.52 14.78 11.61
N SER A 15 -12.66 15.55 12.28
CA SER A 15 -12.85 16.00 13.66
C SER A 15 -12.95 17.52 13.75
N SER A 16 -13.75 18.00 14.71
CA SER A 16 -13.88 19.42 15.04
C SER A 16 -13.98 19.62 16.54
N ASP A 17 -13.18 20.56 17.04
CA ASP A 17 -13.02 20.90 18.45
C ASP A 17 -13.45 22.35 18.67
N GLY A 18 -14.20 22.61 19.73
CA GLY A 18 -14.68 23.94 20.08
C GLY A 18 -14.65 24.17 21.59
N VAL A 19 -14.16 25.34 22.01
CA VAL A 19 -14.15 25.81 23.40
C VAL A 19 -14.95 27.10 23.50
N ILE A 20 -15.91 27.13 24.44
CA ILE A 20 -16.71 28.31 24.74
C ILE A 20 -16.47 28.70 26.21
N ILE A 21 -16.09 29.95 26.43
CA ILE A 21 -15.83 30.51 27.76
C ILE A 21 -16.92 31.55 28.09
N SER A 22 -17.83 31.17 28.99
CA SER A 22 -18.84 32.00 29.65
C SER A 22 -18.73 31.83 31.17
N SER A 23 -19.80 32.01 31.95
CA SER A 23 -19.86 31.66 33.39
C SER A 23 -19.62 30.17 33.68
N MET A 24 -19.63 29.33 32.63
CA MET A 24 -19.14 27.94 32.63
C MET A 24 -18.20 27.75 31.44
N THR A 25 -17.17 26.93 31.63
CA THR A 25 -16.25 26.50 30.56
C THR A 25 -16.77 25.21 29.96
N SER A 26 -17.09 25.20 28.66
CA SER A 26 -17.49 23.98 27.95
C SER A 26 -16.50 23.63 26.84
N LEU A 27 -16.19 22.35 26.73
CA LEU A 27 -15.36 21.74 25.69
C LEU A 27 -16.22 20.75 24.92
N SER A 28 -16.24 20.88 23.59
CA SER A 28 -16.97 19.98 22.69
C SER A 28 -16.03 19.40 21.65
N MET A 29 -16.16 18.09 21.39
CA MET A 29 -15.41 17.36 20.38
C MET A 29 -16.39 16.54 19.57
N THR A 30 -16.32 16.64 18.25
CA THR A 30 -17.20 15.93 17.30
C THR A 30 -16.35 15.22 16.27
N MET A 31 -16.75 13.99 15.92
CA MET A 31 -16.03 13.18 14.95
C MET A 31 -17.02 12.51 13.99
N SER A 32 -16.72 12.53 12.69
CA SER A 32 -17.59 12.01 11.66
C SER A 32 -16.82 11.18 10.64
N GLY A 33 -17.42 10.07 10.21
CA GLY A 33 -16.81 9.12 9.29
C GLY A 33 -17.79 8.02 8.92
N SER A 34 -17.32 7.06 8.14
CA SER A 34 -18.10 5.89 7.74
C SER A 34 -17.23 4.64 7.82
N VAL A 35 -17.90 3.50 7.91
CA VAL A 35 -17.25 2.19 7.96
C VAL A 35 -17.94 1.29 6.96
N THR A 36 -17.15 0.55 6.19
CA THR A 36 -17.63 -0.51 5.31
C THR A 36 -17.15 -1.84 5.84
N ALA A 37 -18.07 -2.78 6.01
CA ALA A 37 -17.79 -4.17 6.36
C ALA A 37 -18.13 -5.07 5.17
N THR A 38 -17.19 -5.94 4.80
CA THR A 38 -17.34 -6.94 3.75
C THR A 38 -16.81 -8.29 4.23
N GLN A 39 -16.99 -9.34 3.43
CA GLN A 39 -16.39 -10.65 3.71
C GLN A 39 -14.85 -10.62 3.78
N HIS A 40 -14.19 -9.64 3.16
CA HIS A 40 -12.73 -9.50 3.17
C HIS A 40 -12.23 -8.72 4.40
N GLY A 41 -13.13 -8.06 5.13
CA GLY A 41 -12.82 -7.32 6.35
C GLY A 41 -13.53 -5.97 6.44
N ILE A 42 -13.01 -5.12 7.33
CA ILE A 42 -13.62 -3.84 7.69
C ILE A 42 -12.62 -2.72 7.40
N SER A 43 -13.12 -1.63 6.83
CA SER A 43 -12.36 -0.43 6.49
C SER A 43 -13.15 0.81 6.90
N ALA A 44 -12.47 1.75 7.55
CA ALA A 44 -13.02 3.06 7.85
C ALA A 44 -12.64 4.03 6.72
N HIS A 45 -13.55 4.94 6.38
CA HIS A 45 -13.38 5.91 5.31
C HIS A 45 -14.20 7.17 5.57
N ARG A 46 -14.02 8.18 4.72
CA ARG A 46 -14.78 9.43 4.79
C ARG A 46 -16.29 9.15 4.70
N LEU A 47 -17.07 10.11 5.18
CA LEU A 47 -18.53 10.09 5.09
C LEU A 47 -18.99 9.72 3.68
N THR A 48 -19.82 8.69 3.59
CA THR A 48 -20.51 8.31 2.36
C THR A 48 -21.88 8.94 2.36
N TYR A 49 -22.23 9.64 1.28
CA TYR A 49 -23.56 10.23 1.12
C TYR A 49 -24.59 9.15 0.78
N ARG A 50 -25.87 9.47 0.95
CA ARG A 50 -26.96 8.55 0.67
C ARG A 50 -26.92 8.11 -0.79
N ASP A 51 -27.17 6.82 -1.04
CA ASP A 51 -27.21 6.18 -2.36
C ASP A 51 -25.88 6.23 -3.15
N GLN A 52 -24.80 6.74 -2.57
CA GLN A 52 -23.48 6.74 -3.18
C GLN A 52 -22.79 5.38 -3.06
N SER A 53 -22.05 5.04 -4.10
CA SER A 53 -21.28 3.80 -4.17
C SER A 53 -19.91 3.95 -3.52
N ARG A 54 -19.33 2.80 -3.18
CA ARG A 54 -18.02 2.73 -2.56
C ARG A 54 -17.23 1.56 -3.10
N LEU A 55 -15.93 1.76 -3.27
CA LEU A 55 -15.02 0.73 -3.74
C LEU A 55 -14.10 0.33 -2.60
N VAL A 56 -14.15 -0.94 -2.21
CA VAL A 56 -13.17 -1.55 -1.30
C VAL A 56 -11.98 -1.98 -2.14
N VAL A 57 -10.81 -1.45 -1.81
CA VAL A 57 -9.54 -1.85 -2.42
C VAL A 57 -8.78 -2.73 -1.44
N ASP A 58 -8.35 -3.89 -1.89
CA ASP A 58 -7.56 -4.85 -1.13
C ASP A 58 -6.16 -4.95 -1.71
N VAL A 59 -5.19 -4.49 -0.94
CA VAL A 59 -3.75 -4.62 -1.22
C VAL A 59 -3.17 -5.52 -0.13
N PRO A 60 -3.14 -6.86 -0.33
CA PRO A 60 -2.90 -7.80 0.76
C PRO A 60 -1.60 -7.52 1.52
N ASN A 61 -1.70 -7.41 2.83
CA ASN A 61 -0.58 -7.16 3.75
C ASN A 61 0.16 -5.82 3.53
N ALA A 62 -0.37 -4.90 2.72
CA ALA A 62 0.23 -3.58 2.50
C ALA A 62 -0.52 -2.50 3.30
N GLN A 63 0.01 -2.11 4.46
CA GLN A 63 -0.55 -1.00 5.26
C GLN A 63 -0.01 0.35 4.78
N GLY A 64 -0.86 1.38 4.77
CA GLY A 64 -0.44 2.76 4.51
C GLY A 64 -0.31 3.13 3.03
N VAL A 65 -0.78 2.28 2.12
CA VAL A 65 -0.83 2.58 0.68
C VAL A 65 -1.90 3.65 0.44
N MET A 66 -1.48 4.78 -0.12
CA MET A 66 -2.36 5.90 -0.46
C MET A 66 -2.95 5.71 -1.85
N ILE A 67 -4.26 5.91 -1.97
CA ILE A 67 -5.01 5.80 -3.21
C ILE A 67 -5.67 7.16 -3.47
N GLU A 68 -5.68 7.60 -4.73
CA GLU A 68 -6.26 8.88 -5.16
C GLU A 68 -5.70 10.06 -4.37
N ASN A 69 -4.38 10.25 -4.41
CA ASN A 69 -3.67 11.33 -3.69
C ASN A 69 -4.06 11.40 -2.20
N GLY A 70 -4.21 10.24 -1.56
CA GLY A 70 -4.55 10.12 -0.14
C GLY A 70 -6.04 10.24 0.20
N HIS A 71 -6.94 10.13 -0.79
CA HIS A 71 -8.39 10.04 -0.57
C HIS A 71 -8.83 8.69 0.03
N ALA A 72 -8.00 7.66 -0.04
CA ALA A 72 -8.13 6.46 0.77
C ALA A 72 -6.73 5.95 1.16
N THR A 73 -6.64 5.28 2.30
CA THR A 73 -5.38 4.68 2.77
C THR A 73 -5.65 3.29 3.32
N THR A 74 -4.81 2.33 2.95
CA THR A 74 -4.98 0.96 3.42
C THR A 74 -4.69 0.84 4.92
N ASN A 75 -5.56 0.11 5.61
CA ASN A 75 -5.40 -0.20 7.03
C ASN A 75 -4.36 -1.32 7.26
N SER A 76 -4.21 -1.78 8.50
CA SER A 76 -3.26 -2.84 8.86
C SER A 76 -3.50 -4.19 8.18
N ARG A 77 -4.68 -4.42 7.59
CA ARG A 77 -4.99 -5.62 6.79
C ARG A 77 -4.80 -5.42 5.30
N GLY A 78 -4.41 -4.22 4.85
CA GLY A 78 -4.31 -3.91 3.44
C GLY A 78 -5.61 -3.39 2.80
N LEU A 79 -6.65 -3.13 3.59
CA LEU A 79 -7.95 -2.71 3.06
C LEU A 79 -8.10 -1.18 3.10
N ALA A 80 -8.50 -0.59 1.99
CA ALA A 80 -8.92 0.80 1.86
C ALA A 80 -10.36 0.86 1.32
N THR A 81 -11.06 1.96 1.56
CA THR A 81 -12.35 2.20 0.90
C THR A 81 -12.43 3.60 0.36
N ILE A 82 -12.70 3.68 -0.93
CA ILE A 82 -12.98 4.91 -1.64
C ILE A 82 -14.48 5.15 -1.52
N SER A 83 -14.86 6.19 -0.77
CA SER A 83 -16.25 6.63 -0.62
C SER A 83 -16.67 7.53 -1.77
N ASN A 84 -17.97 7.58 -2.07
CA ASN A 84 -18.57 8.51 -3.04
C ASN A 84 -18.00 8.31 -4.46
N VAL A 85 -17.90 7.06 -4.87
CA VAL A 85 -17.49 6.65 -6.22
C VAL A 85 -18.59 7.04 -7.22
N PRO A 86 -18.24 7.74 -8.32
CA PRO A 86 -19.19 7.99 -9.41
C PRO A 86 -19.81 6.69 -9.95
N THR A 87 -21.10 6.74 -10.24
CA THR A 87 -21.90 5.58 -10.66
C THR A 87 -22.18 5.61 -12.15
N TYR A 88 -22.31 4.44 -12.77
CA TYR A 88 -22.55 4.24 -14.21
C TYR A 88 -21.42 4.71 -15.14
N TYR A 89 -20.27 5.09 -14.58
CA TYR A 89 -19.06 5.45 -15.34
C TYR A 89 -17.92 4.48 -15.01
N ASN A 90 -17.04 4.25 -15.99
CA ASN A 90 -15.77 3.61 -15.73
C ASN A 90 -14.84 4.65 -15.09
N MET A 91 -14.48 4.40 -13.85
CA MET A 91 -13.59 5.24 -13.05
C MET A 91 -12.26 4.54 -12.87
N GLU A 92 -11.18 5.28 -13.08
CA GLU A 92 -9.83 4.84 -12.74
C GLU A 92 -9.39 5.47 -11.42
N TYR A 93 -8.79 4.66 -10.57
CA TYR A 93 -8.22 5.06 -9.28
C TYR A 93 -6.75 4.70 -9.24
N LYS A 94 -5.90 5.65 -8.84
CA LYS A 94 -4.45 5.48 -8.87
C LYS A 94 -3.86 5.38 -7.48
N VAL A 95 -2.98 4.41 -7.29
CA VAL A 95 -2.10 4.37 -6.12
C VAL A 95 -1.02 5.44 -6.26
N ASP A 96 -0.77 6.19 -5.19
CA ASP A 96 0.32 7.16 -5.14
C ASP A 96 1.65 6.41 -4.94
N VAL A 97 2.25 6.02 -6.06
CA VAL A 97 3.54 5.33 -6.11
C VAL A 97 4.70 6.17 -5.56
N ASN A 98 4.53 7.50 -5.46
CA ASN A 98 5.57 8.38 -4.91
C ASN A 98 5.54 8.46 -3.37
N ASN A 99 4.43 8.04 -2.75
CA ASN A 99 4.25 7.99 -1.29
C ASN A 99 3.99 6.57 -0.79
N LEU A 100 4.57 5.56 -1.45
CA LEU A 100 4.48 4.19 -0.94
C LEU A 100 5.32 4.03 0.33
N PRO A 101 4.85 3.20 1.29
CA PRO A 101 5.71 2.72 2.36
C PRO A 101 6.95 2.04 1.80
N ASP A 102 8.11 2.20 2.43
CA ASP A 102 9.41 1.63 2.01
C ASP A 102 9.41 0.10 1.82
N THR A 103 8.40 -0.58 2.37
CA THR A 103 8.24 -2.04 2.33
C THR A 103 7.19 -2.49 1.33
N VAL A 104 6.68 -1.61 0.46
CA VAL A 104 5.61 -1.94 -0.49
C VAL A 104 6.06 -1.52 -1.87
N ASN A 105 6.04 -2.46 -2.80
CA ASN A 105 6.18 -2.21 -4.23
C ASN A 105 4.90 -2.64 -4.97
N ILE A 106 4.46 -1.82 -5.91
CA ILE A 106 3.23 -2.04 -6.69
C ILE A 106 3.57 -1.81 -8.15
N ASP A 107 3.40 -2.85 -8.98
CA ASP A 107 3.72 -2.80 -10.41
C ASP A 107 2.57 -2.19 -11.23
N ASP A 108 1.33 -2.62 -10.98
CA ASP A 108 0.13 -2.03 -11.57
C ASP A 108 -0.56 -1.14 -10.54
N ASN A 109 -0.47 0.17 -10.75
CA ASN A 109 -0.97 1.18 -9.83
C ASN A 109 -2.35 1.73 -10.21
N VAL A 110 -3.01 1.19 -11.24
CA VAL A 110 -4.31 1.68 -11.72
C VAL A 110 -5.41 0.64 -11.45
N LEU A 111 -6.52 1.09 -10.87
CA LEU A 111 -7.72 0.29 -10.64
C LEU A 111 -8.88 0.88 -11.41
N ALA A 112 -9.49 0.10 -12.31
CA ALA A 112 -10.70 0.50 -13.03
C ALA A 112 -11.94 -0.16 -12.42
N SER A 113 -13.03 0.60 -12.27
CA SER A 113 -14.31 0.05 -11.78
C SER A 113 -15.51 0.81 -12.33
N THR A 114 -16.61 0.09 -12.55
CA THR A 114 -17.94 0.64 -12.88
C THR A 114 -18.94 0.13 -11.85
N LEU A 115 -19.58 1.05 -11.13
CA LEU A 115 -20.51 0.73 -10.06
C LEU A 115 -21.90 1.32 -10.35
N THR A 116 -22.97 0.62 -9.96
CA THR A 116 -24.34 1.17 -9.91
C THR A 116 -24.55 1.89 -8.58
N ASP A 117 -25.63 2.68 -8.43
CA ASP A 117 -25.95 3.34 -7.16
C ASP A 117 -26.04 2.38 -5.98
N GLY A 118 -25.53 2.81 -4.83
CA GLY A 118 -25.47 2.04 -3.58
C GLY A 118 -24.55 0.81 -3.59
N ALA A 119 -23.87 0.51 -4.69
CA ALA A 119 -23.02 -0.66 -4.79
C ALA A 119 -21.77 -0.56 -3.90
N ILE A 120 -21.36 -1.70 -3.37
CA ILE A 120 -20.06 -1.90 -2.71
C ILE A 120 -19.19 -2.71 -3.66
N GLY A 121 -18.35 -2.03 -4.42
CA GLY A 121 -17.36 -2.67 -5.28
C GLY A 121 -16.24 -3.28 -4.45
N TYR A 122 -15.56 -4.28 -5.01
CA TYR A 122 -14.32 -4.84 -4.48
C TYR A 122 -13.30 -4.96 -5.62
N ALA A 123 -12.09 -4.45 -5.41
CA ALA A 123 -10.97 -4.59 -6.32
C ALA A 123 -9.75 -5.04 -5.52
N LYS A 124 -9.00 -5.99 -6.08
CA LYS A 124 -7.76 -6.48 -5.48
C LYS A 124 -6.58 -6.02 -6.33
N MET A 125 -5.53 -5.58 -5.66
CA MET A 125 -4.24 -5.22 -6.26
C MET A 125 -3.16 -6.07 -5.61
N ASP A 126 -2.31 -6.69 -6.43
CA ASP A 126 -1.16 -7.41 -5.93
C ASP A 126 -0.02 -6.43 -5.63
N ALA A 127 0.69 -6.67 -4.53
CA ALA A 127 1.82 -5.87 -4.09
C ALA A 127 2.93 -6.79 -3.56
N ASP A 128 4.17 -6.40 -3.84
CA ASP A 128 5.35 -7.03 -3.26
C ASP A 128 5.66 -6.38 -1.92
N ILE A 129 5.66 -7.21 -0.87
CA ILE A 129 5.91 -6.77 0.49
C ILE A 129 7.35 -7.10 0.91
N GLY A 130 8.05 -6.08 1.38
CA GLY A 130 9.39 -6.11 1.92
C GLY A 130 10.23 -4.97 1.36
N LYS A 131 11.38 -4.71 1.99
CA LYS A 131 12.28 -3.65 1.58
C LYS A 131 12.92 -3.98 0.24
N SER A 132 13.11 -2.95 -0.57
CA SER A 132 13.89 -3.03 -1.80
C SER A 132 15.22 -2.29 -1.64
N LEU A 133 16.31 -2.87 -2.16
CA LEU A 133 17.62 -2.23 -2.13
C LEU A 133 18.48 -2.65 -3.32
N ILE A 134 19.38 -1.76 -3.73
CA ILE A 134 20.43 -2.07 -4.70
C ILE A 134 21.71 -2.33 -3.91
N THR A 135 22.34 -3.46 -4.15
CA THR A 135 23.62 -3.81 -3.51
C THR A 135 24.54 -4.54 -4.48
N ARG A 136 25.76 -4.83 -4.02
CA ARG A 136 26.76 -5.61 -4.76
C ARG A 136 27.13 -6.85 -3.95
N ILE A 137 26.98 -8.01 -4.56
CA ILE A 137 27.32 -9.30 -3.96
C ILE A 137 28.73 -9.72 -4.40
N LYS A 138 29.56 -10.14 -3.44
CA LYS A 138 30.86 -10.79 -3.67
C LYS A 138 30.85 -12.19 -3.08
N LEU A 139 31.48 -13.12 -3.80
CA LEU A 139 31.74 -14.47 -3.34
C LEU A 139 32.87 -14.47 -2.29
N ALA A 140 32.99 -15.56 -1.52
CA ALA A 140 34.04 -15.72 -0.51
C ALA A 140 35.46 -15.64 -1.10
N ASN A 141 35.62 -15.96 -2.39
CA ASN A 141 36.88 -15.85 -3.12
C ASN A 141 37.18 -14.42 -3.64
N GLY A 142 36.33 -13.44 -3.33
CA GLY A 142 36.45 -12.05 -3.76
C GLY A 142 35.95 -11.75 -5.18
N GLN A 143 35.54 -12.76 -5.94
CA GLN A 143 34.97 -12.60 -7.28
C GLN A 143 33.48 -12.27 -7.25
N TYR A 144 32.96 -11.79 -8.37
CA TYR A 144 31.53 -11.54 -8.54
C TYR A 144 30.81 -12.79 -9.06
N PRO A 145 29.59 -13.07 -8.59
CA PRO A 145 28.73 -14.06 -9.26
C PRO A 145 28.51 -13.69 -10.73
N PRO A 146 28.33 -14.68 -11.62
CA PRO A 146 28.10 -14.41 -13.04
C PRO A 146 26.77 -13.67 -13.27
N LEU A 147 26.68 -12.95 -14.38
CA LEU A 147 25.43 -12.33 -14.83
C LEU A 147 24.33 -13.40 -14.96
N GLY A 148 23.12 -13.08 -14.50
CA GLY A 148 21.98 -13.99 -14.52
C GLY A 148 21.90 -14.92 -13.31
N SER A 149 22.83 -14.80 -12.34
CA SER A 149 22.69 -15.51 -11.06
C SER A 149 21.42 -15.07 -10.34
N VAL A 150 20.68 -16.02 -9.78
CA VAL A 150 19.41 -15.77 -9.11
C VAL A 150 19.62 -15.73 -7.60
N VAL A 151 19.19 -14.65 -6.96
CA VAL A 151 19.16 -14.53 -5.51
C VAL A 151 17.80 -14.96 -5.01
N LYS A 152 17.75 -15.90 -4.07
CA LYS A 152 16.53 -16.40 -3.44
C LYS A 152 16.58 -16.24 -1.94
N ASN A 153 15.43 -15.97 -1.34
CA ASN A 153 15.28 -16.06 0.11
C ASN A 153 15.18 -17.55 0.51
N ASN A 154 16.04 -17.99 1.42
CA ASN A 154 16.11 -19.39 1.87
C ASN A 154 14.88 -19.84 2.65
N VAL A 155 14.22 -18.91 3.35
CA VAL A 155 13.04 -19.19 4.18
C VAL A 155 11.80 -19.29 3.30
N THR A 156 11.60 -18.31 2.41
CA THR A 156 10.37 -18.24 1.59
C THR A 156 10.49 -18.95 0.25
N GLY A 157 11.71 -19.24 -0.21
CA GLY A 157 11.98 -19.78 -1.54
C GLY A 157 11.74 -18.79 -2.69
N LYS A 158 11.27 -17.57 -2.41
CA LYS A 158 11.00 -16.55 -3.42
C LYS A 158 12.29 -16.01 -4.00
N VAL A 159 12.26 -15.72 -5.31
CA VAL A 159 13.32 -14.98 -5.99
C VAL A 159 13.28 -13.54 -5.50
N SER A 160 14.37 -13.08 -4.89
CA SER A 160 14.52 -11.71 -4.41
C SER A 160 15.22 -10.82 -5.42
N GLY A 161 15.93 -11.37 -6.41
CA GLY A 161 16.58 -10.56 -7.45
C GLY A 161 17.44 -11.36 -8.41
N ILE A 162 17.89 -10.70 -9.48
CA ILE A 162 18.84 -11.25 -10.47
C ILE A 162 20.09 -10.39 -10.49
N ILE A 163 21.24 -11.05 -10.46
CA ILE A 163 22.55 -10.39 -10.48
C ILE A 163 22.87 -9.93 -11.90
N ALA A 164 23.12 -8.63 -12.04
CA ALA A 164 23.61 -7.97 -13.23
C ALA A 164 25.15 -7.99 -13.28
N GLU A 165 25.73 -7.22 -14.21
CA GLU A 165 27.19 -7.14 -14.34
C GLU A 165 27.88 -6.67 -13.06
N SER A 166 29.12 -7.14 -12.86
CA SER A 166 29.96 -6.81 -11.70
C SER A 166 29.30 -7.10 -10.34
N GLY A 167 28.38 -8.06 -10.27
CA GLY A 167 27.74 -8.49 -9.02
C GLY A 167 26.69 -7.52 -8.48
N ILE A 168 26.24 -6.53 -9.26
CA ILE A 168 25.16 -5.61 -8.85
C ILE A 168 23.84 -6.37 -8.85
N VAL A 169 23.00 -6.16 -7.85
CA VAL A 169 21.68 -6.77 -7.76
C VAL A 169 20.67 -5.77 -7.19
N TYR A 170 19.49 -5.75 -7.79
CA TYR A 170 18.30 -5.15 -7.19
C TYR A 170 17.55 -6.26 -6.45
N LEU A 171 17.44 -6.10 -5.12
CA LEU A 171 16.73 -7.02 -4.26
C LEU A 171 15.38 -6.42 -3.87
N THR A 172 14.33 -7.21 -3.92
CA THR A 172 12.96 -6.83 -3.51
C THR A 172 12.41 -7.80 -2.47
N GLY A 173 11.41 -7.34 -1.71
CA GLY A 173 10.68 -8.20 -0.78
C GLY A 173 11.50 -8.67 0.43
N LEU A 174 12.51 -7.90 0.85
CA LEU A 174 13.38 -8.27 1.97
C LEU A 174 12.77 -7.93 3.34
N ASN A 175 12.82 -8.86 4.27
CA ASN A 175 12.49 -8.68 5.68
C ASN A 175 13.75 -8.67 6.55
N MET A 176 13.66 -8.07 7.75
CA MET A 176 14.77 -8.10 8.71
C MET A 176 15.08 -9.55 9.11
N GLY A 177 16.36 -9.94 8.98
CA GLY A 177 16.83 -11.28 9.31
C GLY A 177 16.74 -12.30 8.17
N ASP A 178 16.31 -11.90 6.97
CA ASP A 178 16.28 -12.77 5.80
C ASP A 178 17.67 -13.33 5.46
N GLN A 179 17.73 -14.64 5.23
CA GLN A 179 18.91 -15.31 4.70
C GLN A 179 18.73 -15.54 3.20
N LEU A 180 19.65 -15.02 2.41
CA LEU A 180 19.61 -15.13 0.96
C LEU A 180 20.65 -16.16 0.47
N SER A 181 20.29 -16.96 -0.53
CA SER A 181 21.21 -17.78 -1.31
C SER A 181 21.33 -17.25 -2.73
N VAL A 182 22.51 -17.40 -3.31
CA VAL A 182 22.77 -17.08 -4.71
C VAL A 182 22.97 -18.39 -5.44
N ASN A 183 22.15 -18.64 -6.45
CA ASN A 183 22.22 -19.83 -7.28
C ASN A 183 22.52 -19.42 -8.72
N TRP A 184 23.52 -20.06 -9.32
CA TRP A 184 23.83 -19.88 -10.73
C TRP A 184 24.05 -21.24 -11.36
N GLU A 185 23.29 -21.55 -12.39
CA GLU A 185 23.59 -22.72 -13.21
C GLU A 185 24.75 -22.37 -14.14
N MET A 186 25.83 -23.15 -14.04
CA MET A 186 26.89 -23.08 -15.03
C MET A 186 26.39 -23.79 -16.29
N HIS A 187 25.89 -23.04 -17.27
CA HIS A 187 25.83 -23.56 -18.63
C HIS A 187 27.26 -23.92 -19.05
N LYS A 188 27.58 -25.22 -19.05
CA LYS A 188 28.79 -25.73 -19.69
C LYS A 188 28.78 -25.22 -21.13
N ARG A 189 29.70 -24.31 -21.45
CA ARG A 189 30.00 -23.92 -22.82
C ARG A 189 30.48 -25.17 -23.55
N VAL A 190 29.60 -25.78 -24.35
CA VAL A 190 30.01 -26.73 -25.39
C VAL A 190 30.75 -25.89 -26.43
N ARG A 191 32.07 -26.03 -26.48
CA ARG A 191 32.86 -25.58 -27.63
C ARG A 191 32.73 -26.67 -28.70
N SER A 192 32.17 -26.31 -29.85
CA SER A 192 32.29 -27.07 -31.11
C SER A 192 33.72 -27.07 -31.61
#